data_AF-A0A392VPI3-F1
#
_entry.id   AF-A0A392VPI3-F1
#
_cell.length_a   1.000
_cell.length_b   1.000
_cell.length_c   1.000
_cell.angle_alpha   90.00
_cell.angle_beta   90.00
_cell.angle_gamma   90.00
#
_symmetry.space_group_name_H-M   'P 1'
#
loop_
_entity.id
_entity.type
_entity.pdbx_description
1 polymer ?
#
loop_
_entity_poly.entity_id
_entity_poly.type
_entity_poly.pdbx_seq_one_letter_code
_entity_poly.pdbx_strand_id
1 'polypeptide(L)' 'MYQDLKINFWWPNMKSEIAEFVSRCIVCQQVKIKQQKPAGLLQPLEIPTWKWEHIT' A
#
# COMPACT_ATOMS: atom_id res chain seq x y z
N MET A 1 3.33 -6.94 15.06
CA MET A 1 2.30 -7.93 15.44
C MET A 1 2.54 -9.29 14.81
N TYR A 2 2.34 -9.52 13.50
CA TYR A 2 2.59 -10.85 12.93
C TYR A 2 4.05 -11.30 13.09
N GLN A 3 5.01 -10.42 12.83
CA GLN A 3 6.44 -10.76 12.96
C GLN A 3 6.83 -11.12 14.40
N ASP A 4 6.33 -10.38 15.39
CA ASP A 4 6.60 -10.62 16.81
C ASP A 4 5.95 -11.92 17.31
N LEU A 5 4.70 -12.17 16.90
CA LEU A 5 3.94 -13.35 17.32
C LEU A 5 4.44 -14.63 16.66
N LYS A 6 4.95 -14.56 15.42
CA LYS A 6 5.48 -15.72 14.68
C LYS A 6 6.67 -16.38 15.38
N ILE A 7 7.38 -15.65 16.25
CA ILE A 7 8.55 -16.17 16.96
C ILE A 7 8.15 -17.26 17.96
N ASN A 8 6.99 -17.09 18.61
CA ASN A 8 6.58 -17.93 19.73
C ASN A 8 5.33 -18.78 19.42
N PHE A 9 4.56 -18.42 18.39
CA PHE A 9 3.28 -19.05 18.09
C PHE A 9 3.11 -19.37 16.61
N TRP A 10 2.40 -20.45 16.34
CA TRP A 10 2.00 -20.85 14.99
C TRP A 10 0.65 -21.56 14.99
N TRP A 11 -0.23 -21.17 14.07
CA TRP A 11 -1.50 -21.86 13.79
C TRP A 11 -1.94 -21.59 12.33
N PRO A 12 -2.85 -22.42 11.78
CA PRO A 12 -3.39 -22.21 10.44
C PRO A 12 -4.06 -20.83 10.31
N ASN A 13 -3.84 -20.12 9.20
CA ASN A 13 -4.41 -18.79 8.93
C ASN A 13 -4.02 -17.64 9.89
N MET A 14 -3.06 -17.85 10.79
CA MET A 14 -2.55 -16.85 11.74
C MET A 14 -2.31 -15.46 11.13
N LYS A 15 -1.66 -15.39 9.97
CA LYS A 15 -1.36 -14.12 9.31
C LYS A 15 -2.63 -13.35 8.93
N SER A 16 -3.63 -14.06 8.41
CA SER A 16 -4.90 -13.48 7.96
C SER A 16 -5.73 -13.02 9.15
N GLU A 17 -5.82 -13.84 10.20
CA GLU A 17 -6.55 -13.50 11.43
C GLU A 17 -5.95 -12.29 12.14
N ILE A 18 -4.61 -12.22 12.23
CA ILE A 18 -3.94 -11.05 12.80
C ILE A 18 -4.17 -9.80 11.93
N ALA A 19 -4.17 -9.93 10.61
CA ALA A 19 -4.45 -8.80 9.72
C ALA A 19 -5.90 -8.31 9.89
N GLU A 20 -6.86 -9.21 10.04
CA GLU A 20 -8.27 -8.88 10.29
C GLU A 20 -8.48 -8.26 11.68
N PHE A 21 -7.80 -8.76 12.71
CA PHE A 21 -7.84 -8.17 14.03
C PHE A 21 -7.32 -6.73 14.02
N VAL A 22 -6.17 -6.50 13.38
CA VAL A 22 -5.57 -5.17 13.25
C VAL A 22 -6.43 -4.26 12.38
N SER A 23 -7.12 -4.80 11.36
CA SER A 23 -8.01 -4.01 10.51
C SER A 23 -9.23 -3.51 11.26
N ARG A 24 -9.73 -4.23 12.28
CA ARG A 24 -10.87 -3.79 13.12
C ARG A 24 -10.47 -2.84 14.26
N CYS A 25 -9.19 -2.70 14.55
CA CYS A 25 -8.67 -1.86 15.63
C CYS A 25 -8.72 -0.36 15.26
N ILE A 26 -9.69 0.38 15.83
CA ILE A 26 -9.87 1.83 15.58
C ILE A 26 -8.61 2.64 15.95
N VAL A 27 -7.98 2.34 17.09
CA VAL A 27 -6.74 3.00 17.53
C VAL A 27 -5.62 2.77 16.51
N CYS A 28 -5.51 1.56 16.00
CA CYS A 28 -4.51 1.19 15.00
C CYS A 28 -4.73 1.92 13.68
N GLN A 29 -5.99 2.08 13.26
CA GLN A 29 -6.35 2.84 12.06
C GLN A 29 -6.07 4.34 12.20
N GLN A 30 -6.33 4.93 13.37
CA GLN A 30 -6.12 6.35 13.63
C GLN A 30 -4.63 6.70 13.71
N VAL A 31 -3.84 5.86 14.40
CA VAL A 31 -2.40 6.09 14.58
C VAL A 31 -1.62 5.75 13.31
N LYS A 32 -2.04 4.72 12.56
CA LYS A 32 -1.45 4.39 11.26
C LYS A 32 -2.19 5.10 10.13
N ILE A 33 -1.90 6.39 9.98
CA ILE A 33 -2.29 7.12 8.76
C ILE A 33 -1.70 6.38 7.55
N LYS A 34 -2.50 6.18 6.50
CA LYS A 34 -2.00 5.66 5.21
C LYS A 34 -0.87 6.58 4.72
N GLN A 35 0.37 6.14 4.84
CA GLN A 35 1.53 6.74 4.17
C GLN A 35 1.55 6.42 2.67
N GLN A 36 0.37 6.24 2.05
CA GLN A 36 0.28 6.19 0.61
C GLN A 36 0.40 7.63 0.16
N LYS A 37 1.51 7.96 -0.51
CA LYS A 37 1.57 9.22 -1.25
C LYS A 37 0.36 9.24 -2.17
N PRO A 38 -0.44 10.33 -2.21
CA PRO A 38 -1.44 10.44 -3.24
C PRO A 38 -0.75 10.21 -4.57
N ALA A 39 -1.37 9.41 -5.45
CA ALA A 39 -0.88 9.29 -6.81
C ALA A 39 -0.73 10.72 -7.34
N GLY A 40 0.50 11.11 -7.66
CA GLY A 40 0.77 12.46 -8.17
C GLY A 40 -0.06 12.70 -9.42
N LEU A 41 -0.27 13.97 -9.76
CA LEU A 41 -0.82 14.31 -11.07
C LEU A 41 0.07 13.65 -12.13
N LEU A 42 -0.53 12.79 -12.95
CA LEU A 42 0.15 12.27 -14.14
C LEU A 42 0.53 13.49 -14.97
N GLN A 43 1.83 13.73 -15.16
CA GLN A 43 2.29 14.74 -16.09
C GLN A 43 1.99 14.23 -17.50
N PRO A 44 1.07 14.86 -18.26
CA PRO A 44 0.87 14.50 -19.65
C PRO A 44 2.16 14.78 -20.41
N LEU A 45 2.53 13.88 -21.34
CA LEU A 45 3.55 14.19 -22.32
C LEU A 45 3.07 15.39 -23.16
N GLU A 46 3.99 16.27 -23.54
CA GLU A 46 3.67 17.35 -24.47
C GLU A 46 3.08 16.75 -25.75
N ILE A 47 2.00 17.33 -26.25
CA ILE A 47 1.38 16.88 -27.49
C ILE A 47 2.36 17.24 -28.61
N PRO A 48 2.88 16.27 -29.37
CA PRO A 48 3.74 16.58 -30.51
C PRO A 48 2.97 17.44 -31.51
N THR A 49 3.60 18.50 -31.96
CA THR A 49 3.06 19.39 -33.00
C THR A 49 3.08 18.72 -34.37
N TRP A 50 3.90 17.68 -34.56
CA TRP A 50 4.08 17.03 -35.86
C TRP A 50 4.20 15.50 -35.78
N LYS A 51 3.98 14.85 -36.93
CA LYS A 51 4.14 13.40 -37.07
C LYS A 51 5.60 13.01 -36.78
N TRP A 52 5.78 11.99 -35.92
CA TRP A 52 7.06 11.32 -35.63
C TRP A 52 8.09 12.12 -34.81
N GLU A 53 7.71 13.18 -34.09
CA GLU A 53 8.65 13.96 -33.26
C GLU A 53 9.20 13.18 -32.04
N HIS A 54 8.43 12.23 -31.49
CA HIS A 54 8.83 11.40 -30.36
C HIS A 54 8.92 9.93 -30.73
N ILE A 55 9.96 9.57 -31.49
CA ILE A 55 10.41 8.18 -31.63
C ILE A 55 11.84 8.13 -31.09
N THR A 56 12.02 7.83 -29.80
CA THR A 56 13.33 7.45 -29.25
C THR A 56 13.12 6.43 -28.15
#